data_AF-A0A0G0YLV7-F1
#
_entry.id   AF-A0A0G0YLV7-F1
#
_cell.length_a   1.000
_cell.length_b   1.000
_cell.length_c   1.000
_cell.angle_alpha   90.00
_cell.angle_beta   90.00
_cell.angle_gamma   90.00
#
_symmetry.space_group_name_H-M   'P 1'
#
loop_
_entity.id
_entity.type
_entity.pdbx_description
1 polymer ?
#
loop_
_entity_poly.entity_id
_entity_poly.type
_entity_poly.pdbx_seq_one_letter_code
_entity_poly.pdbx_strand_id
1 'polypeptide(L)'
;MNPIFSQKGFTPLQPDAPCLRAREESGIPKVKEMPWPLGRVVAGFTLIESLVGVAVFMIIAVSVYQAYAVTMNAVRVSRLKIIATALANEQFEIIRNLPYDDVGVVGSIPNGKIPRIQNFIRDNTEFAVETTIRNIDDPFDGTIGGVPNDLSPSDYRLAELEISCSSCKNFTALRLTTQVGPRALETASTNGALFVQVFDASGQPVSGADVHVENNQAVPPIVIDDTTNNDGFLQIVDAPPGAEAYEIAVSKSGYSTEQTYPTGAPGNPNPTKPHATVALQQLTQISFSIDRTSTLDISSVTNTCGPVSSIDFSLSGSKLIGANPDVLKYSASHITDGLGKKTIFGLEWDTYNLNFTDSSYDLAGAVPLLPLALNPNTGQDFKLIVAPKVSNGLLVTVKDASTQLPLSDAIVRLEGLSYDTTLTTGHGFIRQTDWSGGAGQDDFIDPARYFDSDGNAEINDPAGEFHLRKIFDEYEPSAYLISSAFDTGSASNFHQILWQPQSQPPDTGQDSVRFQIATNNNKMTWNFLGTDGTANTYYTLADQNINSLHNGDRYLRYKAFLQTASTTWTPTISDVSFTFTSSCVPPGQVLFTGLGTGDYTLTVSKAGYQPFTDTVTVSSSWQQYGVTVSP
;
A
#
# COMPACT_ATOMS: atom_id res chain seq x y z
N MET A 1 22.28 27.59 61.44
CA MET A 1 22.67 26.18 61.69
C MET A 1 23.59 25.76 60.55
N ASN A 2 24.74 25.15 60.86
CA ASN A 2 25.74 24.61 59.94
C ASN A 2 25.81 23.07 60.18
N PRO A 3 26.43 22.21 59.34
CA PRO A 3 26.86 22.33 57.93
C PRO A 3 26.58 21.05 57.07
N ILE A 4 27.26 20.97 55.90
CA ILE A 4 27.70 19.79 55.08
C ILE A 4 27.09 19.84 53.64
N PHE A 5 27.76 19.82 52.46
CA PHE A 5 29.12 19.45 51.98
C PHE A 5 29.55 20.30 50.73
N SER A 6 30.80 20.81 50.75
CA SER A 6 31.85 21.06 49.73
C SER A 6 31.60 21.45 48.23
N GLN A 7 32.17 22.60 47.84
CA GLN A 7 32.63 23.01 46.49
C GLN A 7 34.16 23.32 46.48
N LYS A 8 34.89 22.93 45.43
CA LYS A 8 36.15 23.52 44.87
C LYS A 8 36.26 23.00 43.41
N GLY A 9 36.56 23.73 42.32
CA GLY A 9 37.43 24.89 42.11
C GLY A 9 38.79 24.42 41.57
N PHE A 10 39.03 24.46 40.25
CA PHE A 10 40.35 24.18 39.64
C PHE A 10 40.67 25.13 38.46
N THR A 11 41.89 25.65 38.50
CA THR A 11 42.58 26.64 37.64
C THR A 11 43.65 25.97 36.74
N PRO A 12 44.23 26.68 35.74
CA PRO A 12 44.92 26.11 34.57
C PRO A 12 46.43 25.85 34.78
N LEU A 13 47.05 25.12 33.83
CA LEU A 13 48.50 24.88 33.78
C LEU A 13 49.09 25.19 32.38
N GLN A 14 50.14 26.01 32.38
CA GLN A 14 51.12 26.26 31.31
C GLN A 14 52.54 25.96 31.88
N PRO A 15 53.66 26.04 31.12
CA PRO A 15 54.58 24.92 30.95
C PRO A 15 56.01 25.19 31.47
N ASP A 16 56.75 24.13 31.83
CA ASP A 16 58.19 24.20 32.09
C ASP A 16 58.96 23.14 31.29
N ALA A 17 59.95 23.61 30.51
CA ALA A 17 60.99 22.83 29.83
C ALA A 17 62.10 22.41 30.83
N PRO A 18 63.05 21.48 30.52
CA PRO A 18 64.19 21.84 29.64
C PRO A 18 64.87 20.69 28.85
N CYS A 19 65.74 21.10 27.93
CA CYS A 19 66.71 20.31 27.17
C CYS A 19 67.61 19.39 28.01
N LEU A 20 67.95 18.20 27.48
CA LEU A 20 69.03 17.34 27.98
C LEU A 20 70.11 17.09 26.91
N ARG A 21 71.35 17.29 27.33
CA ARG A 21 72.62 17.17 26.60
C ARG A 21 73.03 15.71 26.36
N ALA A 22 73.83 15.53 25.32
CA ALA A 22 74.64 14.34 25.02
C ALA A 22 75.63 14.01 26.15
N ARG A 23 75.84 12.70 26.39
CA ARG A 23 76.95 12.15 27.18
C ARG A 23 77.47 10.90 26.48
N GLU A 24 78.73 10.95 26.02
CA GLU A 24 79.53 9.79 25.64
C GLU A 24 79.91 9.01 26.90
N GLU A 25 79.67 7.70 26.91
CA GLU A 25 80.35 6.77 27.82
C GLU A 25 80.82 5.54 27.03
N SER A 26 82.15 5.48 26.87
CA SER A 26 82.93 4.34 26.40
C SER A 26 83.02 3.27 27.48
N GLY A 27 82.66 2.02 27.16
CA GLY A 27 82.84 0.89 28.08
C GLY A 27 82.58 -0.45 27.41
N ILE A 28 83.61 -1.02 26.76
CA ILE A 28 83.61 -2.36 26.17
C ILE A 28 83.71 -3.42 27.28
N PRO A 29 82.75 -4.36 27.42
CA PRO A 29 82.92 -5.52 28.28
C PRO A 29 83.60 -6.67 27.50
N LYS A 30 84.63 -7.26 28.09
CA LYS A 30 85.38 -8.41 27.54
C LYS A 30 84.50 -9.66 27.40
N VAL A 31 84.64 -10.30 26.24
CA VAL A 31 84.08 -11.61 25.86
C VAL A 31 84.55 -12.70 26.80
N LYS A 32 83.61 -13.51 27.30
CA LYS A 32 83.87 -14.77 28.00
C LYS A 32 83.53 -15.88 27.02
N GLU A 33 84.55 -16.51 26.45
CA GLU A 33 84.39 -17.66 25.55
C GLU A 33 83.78 -18.85 26.31
N MET A 34 82.73 -19.42 25.73
CA MET A 34 82.06 -20.63 26.21
C MET A 34 82.07 -21.65 25.06
N PRO A 35 82.55 -22.88 25.28
CA PRO A 35 82.85 -23.81 24.20
C PRO A 35 81.58 -24.49 23.65
N TRP A 36 81.52 -24.58 22.32
CA TRP A 36 80.49 -25.27 21.55
C TRP A 36 80.52 -26.79 21.77
N PRO A 37 79.38 -27.44 22.07
CA PRO A 37 79.27 -28.88 21.93
C PRO A 37 78.97 -29.25 20.47
N LEU A 38 79.75 -30.22 20.00
CA LEU A 38 79.72 -30.85 18.68
C LEU A 38 78.37 -31.51 18.37
N GLY A 39 77.94 -31.36 17.11
CA GLY A 39 77.23 -32.39 16.34
C GLY A 39 75.90 -32.89 16.90
N ARG A 40 74.83 -32.10 16.74
CA ARG A 40 73.47 -32.66 16.68
C ARG A 40 73.13 -32.93 15.23
N VAL A 41 72.92 -34.22 14.91
CA VAL A 41 72.28 -34.65 13.68
C VAL A 41 70.95 -33.91 13.56
N VAL A 42 70.78 -33.11 12.50
CA VAL A 42 69.49 -32.50 12.18
C VAL A 42 68.59 -33.64 11.73
N ALA A 43 67.70 -34.10 12.62
CA ALA A 43 66.58 -34.92 12.19
C ALA A 43 65.72 -34.05 11.25
N GLY A 44 65.45 -34.55 10.05
CA GLY A 44 64.57 -33.86 9.10
C GLY A 44 63.19 -33.63 9.73
N PHE A 45 62.58 -32.47 9.43
CA PHE A 45 61.25 -32.16 9.91
C PHE A 45 60.24 -33.20 9.44
N THR A 46 59.30 -33.55 10.33
CA THR A 46 58.14 -34.34 9.90
C THR A 46 57.28 -33.51 8.94
N LEU A 47 56.56 -34.16 8.03
CA LEU A 47 55.65 -33.48 7.09
C LEU A 47 54.63 -32.62 7.85
N ILE A 48 54.18 -33.08 9.02
CA ILE A 48 53.17 -32.39 9.84
C ILE A 48 53.73 -31.14 10.54
N GLU A 49 54.97 -31.17 11.07
CA GLU A 49 55.63 -29.99 11.64
C GLU A 49 55.88 -28.91 10.60
N SER A 50 56.27 -29.31 9.38
CA SER A 50 56.47 -28.37 8.28
C SER A 50 55.15 -27.70 7.87
N LEU A 51 54.05 -28.46 7.85
CA LEU A 51 52.72 -27.97 7.49
C LEU A 51 52.17 -27.00 8.55
N VAL A 52 52.34 -27.32 9.84
CA VAL A 52 51.96 -26.44 10.95
C VAL A 52 52.83 -25.17 10.97
N GLY A 53 54.15 -25.29 10.77
CA GLY A 53 55.06 -24.14 10.72
C GLY A 53 54.73 -23.17 9.58
N VAL A 54 54.44 -23.70 8.38
CA VAL A 54 54.00 -22.90 7.24
C VAL A 54 52.64 -22.25 7.52
N ALA A 55 51.69 -22.97 8.14
CA ALA A 55 50.38 -22.41 8.47
C ALA A 55 50.48 -21.24 9.46
N VAL A 56 51.25 -21.39 10.55
CA VAL A 56 51.46 -20.32 11.53
C VAL A 56 52.19 -19.12 10.90
N PHE A 57 53.22 -19.37 10.10
CA PHE A 57 53.94 -18.31 9.39
C PHE A 57 53.03 -17.57 8.42
N MET A 58 52.19 -18.27 7.66
CA MET A 58 51.22 -17.66 6.73
C MET A 58 50.22 -16.78 7.47
N ILE A 59 49.69 -17.21 8.62
CA ILE A 59 48.78 -16.39 9.43
C ILE A 59 49.46 -15.09 9.87
N ILE A 60 50.70 -15.17 10.39
CA ILE A 60 51.46 -13.99 10.84
C ILE A 60 51.79 -13.08 9.65
N ALA A 61 52.29 -13.64 8.55
CA ALA A 61 52.67 -12.88 7.36
C ALA A 61 51.48 -12.15 6.73
N VAL A 62 50.32 -12.82 6.61
CA VAL A 62 49.09 -12.20 6.11
C VAL A 62 48.61 -11.11 7.07
N SER A 63 48.66 -11.33 8.39
CA SER A 63 48.24 -10.34 9.37
C SER A 63 49.10 -9.07 9.32
N VAL A 64 50.43 -9.23 9.21
CA VAL A 64 51.36 -8.10 9.08
C VAL A 64 51.15 -7.37 7.75
N TYR A 65 50.97 -8.10 6.65
CA TYR A 65 50.69 -7.50 5.35
C TYR A 65 49.38 -6.73 5.35
N GLN A 66 48.32 -7.28 5.96
CA GLN A 66 47.04 -6.58 6.11
C GLN A 66 47.17 -5.33 6.98
N ALA A 67 47.87 -5.40 8.11
CA ALA A 67 48.12 -4.23 8.96
C ALA A 67 48.87 -3.12 8.20
N TYR A 68 49.90 -3.49 7.43
CA TYR A 68 50.62 -2.56 6.57
C TYR A 68 49.73 -1.94 5.48
N ALA A 69 48.93 -2.77 4.79
CA ALA A 69 48.03 -2.32 3.74
C ALA A 69 46.94 -1.36 4.27
N VAL A 70 46.35 -1.66 5.44
CA VAL A 70 45.38 -0.79 6.10
C VAL A 70 46.03 0.53 6.51
N THR A 71 47.22 0.50 7.09
CA THR A 71 47.96 1.71 7.47
C THR A 71 48.25 2.59 6.25
N MET A 72 48.69 1.99 5.14
CA MET A 72 48.97 2.73 3.91
C MET A 72 47.69 3.34 3.29
N ASN A 73 46.57 2.61 3.34
CA ASN A 73 45.27 3.15 2.92
C ASN A 73 44.84 4.34 3.81
N ALA A 74 45.02 4.25 5.13
CA ALA A 74 44.70 5.32 6.05
C ALA A 74 45.53 6.59 5.78
N VAL A 75 46.84 6.43 5.55
CA VAL A 75 47.74 7.54 5.17
C VAL A 75 47.29 8.17 3.84
N ARG A 76 46.92 7.35 2.84
CA ARG A 76 46.42 7.84 1.55
C ARG A 76 45.14 8.66 1.70
N VAL A 77 44.15 8.16 2.45
CA VAL A 77 42.90 8.88 2.71
C VAL A 77 43.16 10.18 3.47
N SER A 78 44.07 10.17 4.45
CA SER A 78 44.46 11.37 5.20
C SER A 78 45.09 12.44 4.28
N ARG A 79 46.02 12.04 3.41
CA ARG A 79 46.62 12.95 2.40
C ARG A 79 45.56 13.56 1.49
N LEU A 80 44.62 12.75 0.99
CA LEU A 80 43.52 13.23 0.14
C LEU A 80 42.63 14.24 0.88
N LYS A 81 42.32 13.99 2.16
CA LYS A 81 41.55 14.95 2.98
C LYS A 81 42.27 16.27 3.17
N ILE A 82 43.58 16.25 3.45
CA ILE A 82 44.38 17.48 3.59
C ILE A 82 44.38 18.29 2.28
N ILE A 83 44.54 17.62 1.14
CA ILE A 83 44.51 18.28 -0.17
C ILE A 83 43.13 18.87 -0.45
N ALA A 84 42.06 18.12 -0.20
CA ALA A 84 40.69 18.59 -0.38
C ALA A 84 40.36 19.77 0.55
N THR A 85 40.80 19.76 1.81
CA THR A 85 40.64 20.91 2.72
C THR A 85 41.44 22.13 2.25
N ALA A 86 42.66 21.94 1.74
CA ALA A 86 43.44 23.03 1.15
C ALA A 86 42.73 23.62 -0.09
N LEU A 87 42.15 22.78 -0.94
CA LEU A 87 41.33 23.20 -2.07
C LEU A 87 40.07 23.96 -1.61
N ALA A 88 39.39 23.50 -0.56
CA ALA A 88 38.24 24.21 0.01
C ALA A 88 38.63 25.60 0.50
N ASN A 89 39.75 25.72 1.23
CA ASN A 89 40.25 27.03 1.67
C ASN A 89 40.57 27.94 0.49
N GLU A 90 41.23 27.42 -0.56
CA GLU A 90 41.50 28.17 -1.78
C GLU A 90 40.19 28.71 -2.39
N GLN A 91 39.17 27.86 -2.52
CA GLN A 91 37.87 28.28 -3.05
C GLN A 91 37.16 29.28 -2.15
N PHE A 92 37.19 29.12 -0.82
CA PHE A 92 36.62 30.11 0.10
C PHE A 92 37.31 31.47 0.02
N GLU A 93 38.63 31.51 -0.15
CA GLU A 93 39.34 32.79 -0.35
C GLU A 93 38.93 33.47 -1.66
N ILE A 94 38.67 32.70 -2.73
CA ILE A 94 38.11 33.25 -3.97
C ILE A 94 36.71 33.83 -3.70
N ILE A 95 35.83 33.05 -3.07
CA ILE A 95 34.45 33.46 -2.77
C ILE A 95 34.43 34.74 -1.90
N ARG A 96 35.24 34.81 -0.85
CA ARG A 96 35.31 35.96 0.07
C ARG A 96 35.92 37.22 -0.56
N ASN A 97 36.69 37.08 -1.64
CA ASN A 97 37.34 38.19 -2.32
C ASN A 97 36.55 38.71 -3.54
N LEU A 98 35.41 38.10 -3.86
CA LEU A 98 34.49 38.61 -4.88
C LEU A 98 33.71 39.83 -4.34
N PRO A 99 33.31 40.78 -5.20
CA PRO A 99 32.27 41.74 -4.85
C PRO A 99 31.03 41.01 -4.34
N TYR A 100 30.39 41.52 -3.28
CA TYR A 100 29.28 40.82 -2.63
C TYR A 100 28.18 40.41 -3.63
N ASP A 101 27.81 41.30 -4.55
CA ASP A 101 26.81 41.01 -5.59
C ASP A 101 27.20 39.85 -6.52
N ASP A 102 28.50 39.60 -6.73
CA ASP A 102 29.02 38.50 -7.55
C ASP A 102 29.10 37.15 -6.80
N VAL A 103 28.90 37.12 -5.47
CA VAL A 103 28.99 35.93 -4.61
C VAL A 103 27.75 35.05 -4.75
N GLY A 104 27.57 34.41 -5.89
CA GLY A 104 26.41 33.59 -6.16
C GLY A 104 26.73 32.53 -7.19
N VAL A 105 25.90 31.50 -7.24
CA VAL A 105 26.02 30.44 -8.25
C VAL A 105 25.33 30.92 -9.53
N VAL A 106 25.98 30.73 -10.68
CA VAL A 106 25.39 31.09 -11.98
C VAL A 106 24.06 30.35 -12.17
N GLY A 107 22.97 31.09 -12.42
CA GLY A 107 21.63 30.51 -12.60
C GLY A 107 21.03 29.95 -11.30
N SER A 108 21.34 30.56 -10.16
CA SER A 108 20.78 30.22 -8.84
C SER A 108 20.29 31.48 -8.11
N ILE A 109 19.79 31.34 -6.88
CA ILE A 109 19.53 32.44 -5.96
C ILE A 109 20.45 32.26 -4.74
N PRO A 110 21.39 33.19 -4.48
CA PRO A 110 21.72 34.37 -5.27
C PRO A 110 22.44 34.00 -6.59
N ASN A 111 22.14 34.74 -7.66
CA ASN A 111 22.86 34.61 -8.92
C ASN A 111 24.22 35.33 -8.81
N GLY A 112 25.25 34.74 -9.38
CA GLY A 112 26.59 35.33 -9.35
C GLY A 112 27.54 34.73 -10.38
N LYS A 113 28.84 34.72 -10.08
CA LYS A 113 29.89 34.31 -11.03
C LYS A 113 30.47 32.92 -10.78
N ILE A 114 30.03 32.23 -9.73
CA ILE A 114 30.62 30.95 -9.33
C ILE A 114 29.90 29.81 -10.07
N PRO A 115 30.60 28.94 -10.82
CA PRO A 115 29.97 27.76 -11.40
C PRO A 115 29.58 26.75 -10.32
N ARG A 116 28.43 26.08 -10.47
CA ARG A 116 27.93 25.08 -9.52
C ARG A 116 28.91 23.92 -9.33
N ILE A 117 29.46 23.38 -10.42
CA ILE A 117 30.42 22.27 -10.41
C ILE A 117 31.70 22.72 -11.11
N GLN A 118 32.83 22.49 -10.45
CA GLN A 118 34.16 22.74 -11.00
C GLN A 118 35.09 21.57 -10.71
N ASN A 119 35.86 21.14 -11.71
CA ASN A 119 36.86 20.09 -11.53
C ASN A 119 38.24 20.70 -11.38
N PHE A 120 38.96 20.27 -10.35
CA PHE A 120 40.31 20.73 -10.05
C PHE A 120 41.25 19.55 -9.91
N ILE A 121 42.42 19.64 -10.54
CA ILE A 121 43.49 18.66 -10.35
C ILE A 121 44.44 19.20 -9.29
N ARG A 122 44.66 18.42 -8.23
CA ARG A 122 45.64 18.67 -7.17
C ARG A 122 46.42 17.39 -6.93
N ASP A 123 47.75 17.48 -6.96
CA ASP A 123 48.62 16.31 -6.70
C ASP A 123 48.29 15.09 -7.59
N ASN A 124 48.05 15.36 -8.88
CA ASN A 124 47.64 14.37 -9.88
C ASN A 124 46.34 13.61 -9.55
N THR A 125 45.49 14.17 -8.69
CA THR A 125 44.16 13.67 -8.34
C THR A 125 43.13 14.71 -8.73
N GLU A 126 42.08 14.30 -9.45
CA GLU A 126 40.96 15.16 -9.81
C GLU A 126 39.91 15.16 -8.69
N PHE A 127 39.51 16.36 -8.27
CA PHE A 127 38.43 16.61 -7.33
C PHE A 127 37.32 17.38 -8.03
N ALA A 128 36.07 16.96 -7.82
CA ALA A 128 34.90 17.74 -8.18
C ALA A 128 34.47 18.56 -6.97
N VAL A 129 34.36 19.88 -7.16
CA VAL A 129 33.88 20.83 -6.15
C VAL A 129 32.49 21.27 -6.58
N GLU A 130 31.49 20.87 -5.82
CA GLU A 130 30.13 21.36 -5.93
C GLU A 130 29.92 22.51 -4.94
N THR A 131 29.42 23.64 -5.42
CA THR A 131 29.23 24.87 -4.65
C THR A 131 27.75 25.18 -4.55
N THR A 132 27.27 25.36 -3.32
CA THR A 132 25.92 25.83 -3.00
C THR A 132 26.03 27.13 -2.23
N ILE A 133 25.33 28.18 -2.68
CA ILE A 133 25.28 29.47 -1.98
C ILE A 133 23.83 29.82 -1.74
N ARG A 134 23.50 30.22 -0.52
CA ARG A 134 22.14 30.63 -0.12
C ARG A 134 22.19 31.97 0.59
N ASN A 135 21.17 32.79 0.34
CA ASN A 135 20.89 33.95 1.18
C ASN A 135 20.28 33.48 2.49
N ILE A 136 20.71 34.06 3.61
CA ILE A 136 20.22 33.75 4.95
C ILE A 136 19.55 35.00 5.52
N ASP A 137 18.36 34.77 6.08
CA ASP A 137 17.53 35.72 6.85
C ASP A 137 17.79 35.47 8.34
N ASP A 138 18.56 36.35 8.97
CA ASP A 138 18.99 36.26 10.37
C ASP A 138 17.92 36.87 11.28
N PRO A 139 17.40 36.14 12.29
CA PRO A 139 16.36 36.66 13.18
C PRO A 139 16.71 37.90 14.01
N PHE A 140 17.94 38.42 13.93
CA PHE A 140 18.44 39.52 14.74
C PHE A 140 17.61 40.81 14.62
N ASP A 141 17.19 41.19 13.41
CA ASP A 141 16.44 42.43 13.15
C ASP A 141 15.03 42.21 12.59
N GLY A 142 14.64 40.94 12.42
CA GLY A 142 13.34 40.52 11.93
C GLY A 142 13.50 39.26 11.10
N THR A 143 12.44 38.85 10.43
CA THR A 143 12.54 37.94 9.28
C THR A 143 11.50 38.36 8.24
N ILE A 144 11.63 37.94 6.99
CA ILE A 144 10.57 38.16 6.01
C ILE A 144 9.29 37.42 6.45
N GLY A 145 8.17 38.15 6.50
CA GLY A 145 6.91 37.66 7.06
C GLY A 145 6.88 37.58 8.61
N GLY A 146 7.97 37.95 9.28
CA GLY A 146 8.11 37.97 10.74
C GLY A 146 7.55 39.23 11.41
N VAL A 147 7.82 39.35 12.72
CA VAL A 147 7.49 40.54 13.52
C VAL A 147 8.74 40.97 14.32
N PRO A 148 9.42 42.07 13.96
CA PRO A 148 9.13 42.94 12.82
C PRO A 148 9.32 42.24 11.47
N ASN A 149 8.56 42.66 10.45
CA ASN A 149 8.72 42.16 9.09
C ASN A 149 9.94 42.82 8.47
N ASP A 150 10.95 42.01 8.16
CA ASP A 150 12.16 42.51 7.53
C ASP A 150 11.97 42.75 6.02
N LEU A 151 12.46 43.90 5.55
CA LEU A 151 12.45 44.31 4.15
C LEU A 151 13.80 44.03 3.46
N SER A 152 14.80 43.55 4.21
CA SER A 152 16.16 43.26 3.75
C SER A 152 16.65 41.86 4.14
N PRO A 153 15.86 40.77 3.91
CA PRO A 153 16.03 39.46 4.56
C PRO A 153 17.24 38.64 4.08
N SER A 154 18.16 39.24 3.33
CA SER A 154 19.39 38.61 2.88
C SER A 154 20.59 39.23 3.60
N ASP A 155 20.68 39.01 4.91
CA ASP A 155 21.74 39.55 5.77
C ASP A 155 23.13 39.08 5.33
N TYR A 156 23.27 37.79 5.04
CA TYR A 156 24.52 37.21 4.59
C TYR A 156 24.31 36.01 3.67
N ARG A 157 25.39 35.63 2.98
CA ARG A 157 25.42 34.46 2.12
C ARG A 157 26.15 33.33 2.81
N LEU A 158 25.51 32.17 2.93
CA LEU A 158 26.15 30.93 3.36
C LEU A 158 26.62 30.17 2.13
N ALA A 159 27.93 30.00 1.99
CA ALA A 159 28.54 29.21 0.93
C ALA A 159 28.99 27.86 1.48
N GLU A 160 28.45 26.77 0.93
CA GLU A 160 28.84 25.40 1.17
C GLU A 160 29.63 24.87 -0.03
N LEU A 161 30.73 24.17 0.24
CA LEU A 161 31.52 23.42 -0.73
C LEU A 161 31.44 21.94 -0.38
N GLU A 162 30.95 21.12 -1.31
CA GLU A 162 31.09 19.67 -1.28
C GLU A 162 32.22 19.25 -2.23
N ILE A 163 33.27 18.65 -1.68
CA ILE A 163 34.43 18.19 -2.45
C ILE A 163 34.43 16.67 -2.49
N SER A 164 34.27 16.12 -3.69
CA SER A 164 34.25 14.68 -3.94
C SER A 164 35.43 14.24 -4.82
N CYS A 165 35.78 12.95 -4.74
CA CYS A 165 36.79 12.33 -5.60
C CYS A 165 36.33 10.92 -5.97
N SER A 166 35.72 10.78 -7.14
CA SER A 166 35.17 9.50 -7.65
C SER A 166 36.25 8.45 -7.94
N SER A 167 37.46 8.88 -8.30
CA SER A 167 38.61 8.00 -8.57
C SER A 167 39.37 7.58 -7.29
N CYS A 168 39.05 8.19 -6.14
CA CYS A 168 39.74 7.94 -4.88
C CYS A 168 39.11 6.78 -4.12
N LYS A 169 39.90 5.72 -3.88
CA LYS A 169 39.47 4.60 -3.04
C LYS A 169 39.23 5.07 -1.60
N ASN A 170 38.06 4.74 -1.04
CA ASN A 170 37.66 5.04 0.34
C ASN A 170 37.69 6.53 0.72
N PHE A 171 37.46 7.43 -0.25
CA PHE A 171 37.29 8.85 0.02
C PHE A 171 35.82 9.17 0.22
N THR A 172 35.48 9.79 1.34
CA THR A 172 34.14 10.35 1.62
C THR A 172 34.20 11.84 1.32
N ALA A 173 33.17 12.36 0.65
CA ALA A 173 33.09 13.78 0.31
C ALA A 173 33.21 14.65 1.57
N LEU A 174 33.90 15.78 1.43
CA LEU A 174 34.04 16.77 2.50
C LEU A 174 33.06 17.91 2.24
N ARG A 175 32.24 18.22 3.24
CA ARG A 175 31.38 19.41 3.24
C ARG A 175 31.94 20.44 4.20
N LEU A 176 32.12 21.65 3.71
CA LEU A 176 32.64 22.79 4.47
C LEU A 176 31.80 24.00 4.16
N THR A 177 31.62 24.90 5.13
CA THR A 177 30.81 26.11 4.98
C THR A 177 31.59 27.36 5.38
N THR A 178 31.29 28.48 4.73
CA THR A 178 31.68 29.83 5.16
C THR A 178 30.51 30.79 5.03
N GLN A 179 30.52 31.86 5.82
CA GLN A 179 29.62 33.00 5.65
C GLN A 179 30.34 34.12 4.92
N VAL A 180 29.60 34.90 4.14
CA VAL A 180 30.05 36.12 3.46
C VAL A 180 29.01 37.20 3.71
N GLY A 181 29.40 38.27 4.39
CA GLY A 181 28.52 39.41 4.69
C GLY A 181 28.78 40.60 3.75
N PRO A 182 27.78 41.47 3.55
CA PRO A 182 27.95 42.71 2.80
C PRO A 182 28.85 43.69 3.55
N ARG A 183 29.52 44.58 2.82
CA ARG A 183 30.35 45.66 3.41
C ARG A 183 29.53 46.90 3.78
N ALA A 184 28.42 47.10 3.11
CA ALA A 184 27.52 48.24 3.30
C ALA A 184 26.41 47.89 4.30
N LEU A 185 25.68 48.92 4.76
CA LEU A 185 24.45 48.74 5.52
C LEU A 185 23.39 48.08 4.64
N GLU A 186 22.53 47.23 5.21
CA GLU A 186 21.38 46.68 4.49
C GLU A 186 20.49 47.79 3.93
N THR A 187 19.94 47.53 2.74
CA THR A 187 18.93 48.36 2.10
C THR A 187 17.77 47.48 1.68
N ALA A 188 16.55 48.03 1.71
CA ALA A 188 15.35 47.28 1.36
C ALA A 188 15.52 46.54 0.02
N SER A 189 15.29 45.24 0.02
CA SER A 189 15.39 44.41 -1.17
C SER A 189 14.31 44.78 -2.18
N THR A 190 14.59 44.56 -3.46
CA THR A 190 13.61 44.63 -4.54
C THR A 190 13.08 43.24 -4.93
N ASN A 191 13.40 42.22 -4.15
CA ASN A 191 12.99 40.84 -4.36
C ASN A 191 11.94 40.41 -3.32
N GLY A 192 11.39 39.21 -3.48
CA GLY A 192 10.53 38.56 -2.50
C GLY A 192 11.21 37.35 -1.86
N ALA A 193 10.42 36.48 -1.24
CA ALA A 193 10.86 35.15 -0.83
C ALA A 193 9.89 34.07 -1.31
N LEU A 194 10.42 32.87 -1.54
CA LEU A 194 9.67 31.68 -1.90
C LEU A 194 9.96 30.58 -0.88
N PHE A 195 8.97 30.25 -0.05
CA PHE A 195 9.05 29.14 0.90
C PHE A 195 8.24 27.96 0.36
N VAL A 196 8.94 26.84 0.14
CA VAL A 196 8.34 25.57 -0.24
C VAL A 196 8.20 24.72 1.01
N GLN A 197 6.96 24.38 1.37
CA GLN A 197 6.67 23.51 2.50
C GLN A 197 6.21 22.14 2.03
N VAL A 198 6.76 21.08 2.59
CA VAL A 198 6.44 19.69 2.23
C VAL A 198 6.00 18.93 3.48
N PHE A 199 4.83 18.30 3.40
CA PHE A 199 4.24 17.53 4.50
C PHE A 199 3.59 16.23 4.01
N ASP A 200 3.36 15.29 4.93
CA ASP A 200 2.79 13.97 4.63
C ASP A 200 1.26 13.92 4.75
N ALA A 201 0.65 12.75 4.53
CA ALA A 201 -0.81 12.60 4.61
C ALA A 201 -1.38 12.91 6.01
N SER A 202 -0.54 12.86 7.05
CA SER A 202 -0.88 13.17 8.45
C SER A 202 -0.55 14.62 8.83
N GLY A 203 -0.09 15.44 7.87
CA GLY A 203 0.31 16.82 8.10
C GLY A 203 1.67 16.98 8.80
N GLN A 204 2.48 15.91 8.88
CA GLN A 204 3.82 16.00 9.47
C GLN A 204 4.84 16.49 8.43
N PRO A 205 5.85 17.27 8.84
CA PRO A 205 6.87 17.76 7.92
C PRO A 205 7.67 16.61 7.30
N VAL A 206 7.89 16.66 5.99
CA VAL A 206 8.75 15.71 5.28
C VAL A 206 10.13 16.32 5.15
N SER A 207 11.04 15.91 6.03
CA SER A 207 12.46 16.29 5.97
C SER A 207 13.19 15.60 4.83
N GLY A 208 14.11 16.29 4.15
CA GLY A 208 14.91 15.72 3.07
C GLY A 208 14.07 15.29 1.85
N ALA A 209 12.97 16.00 1.56
CA ALA A 209 12.28 15.88 0.28
C ALA A 209 13.05 16.68 -0.77
N ASP A 210 13.28 16.09 -1.94
CA ASP A 210 13.91 16.74 -3.07
C ASP A 210 12.94 17.77 -3.67
N VAL A 211 13.39 19.01 -3.79
CA VAL A 211 12.64 20.13 -4.35
C VAL A 211 13.44 20.69 -5.53
N HIS A 212 12.84 20.62 -6.71
CA HIS A 212 13.33 21.27 -7.92
C HIS A 212 12.53 22.55 -8.15
N VAL A 213 13.22 23.68 -8.25
CA VAL A 213 12.63 24.99 -8.57
C VAL A 213 13.29 25.55 -9.82
N GLU A 214 12.48 25.89 -10.82
CA GLU A 214 12.93 26.53 -12.06
C GLU A 214 12.21 27.86 -12.28
N ASN A 215 12.94 28.88 -12.73
CA ASN A 215 12.36 30.10 -13.29
C ASN A 215 13.01 30.40 -14.65
N ASN A 216 12.29 29.99 -15.70
CA ASN A 216 12.66 30.15 -17.10
C ASN A 216 12.47 31.58 -17.64
N GLN A 217 11.82 32.47 -16.88
CA GLN A 217 11.65 33.88 -17.24
C GLN A 217 12.88 34.74 -16.88
N ALA A 218 13.75 34.23 -15.99
CA ALA A 218 14.99 34.89 -15.59
C ALA A 218 16.12 34.70 -16.63
N VAL A 219 17.10 35.61 -16.64
CA VAL A 219 18.27 35.55 -17.53
C VAL A 219 19.56 35.71 -16.71
N PRO A 220 20.40 34.66 -16.55
CA PRO A 220 20.16 33.28 -16.98
C PRO A 220 18.96 32.63 -16.25
N PRO A 221 18.37 31.55 -16.80
CA PRO A 221 17.36 30.78 -16.09
C PRO A 221 17.85 30.36 -14.71
N ILE A 222 16.94 30.41 -13.73
CA ILE A 222 17.25 30.00 -12.35
C ILE A 222 16.86 28.54 -12.19
N VAL A 223 17.77 27.73 -11.68
CA VAL A 223 17.54 26.33 -11.32
C VAL A 223 18.11 26.05 -9.93
N ILE A 224 17.24 25.61 -9.03
CA ILE A 224 17.57 25.27 -7.65
C ILE A 224 17.10 23.83 -7.41
N ASP A 225 18.08 22.95 -7.19
CA ASP A 225 17.87 21.60 -6.69
C ASP A 225 18.34 21.56 -5.25
N ASP A 226 17.43 21.28 -4.33
CA ASP A 226 17.70 21.27 -2.90
C ASP A 226 16.76 20.35 -2.15
N THR A 227 16.94 20.24 -0.84
CA THR A 227 16.11 19.41 0.02
C THR A 227 15.49 20.22 1.14
N THR A 228 14.30 19.79 1.58
CA THR A 228 13.66 20.36 2.76
C THR A 228 14.44 20.07 4.03
N ASN A 229 14.40 21.01 4.97
CA ASN A 229 14.96 20.86 6.31
C ASN A 229 14.07 19.97 7.20
N ASN A 230 14.43 19.82 8.48
CA ASN A 230 13.69 18.98 9.42
C ASN A 230 12.23 19.42 9.68
N ASP A 231 11.92 20.69 9.41
CA ASP A 231 10.58 21.26 9.53
C ASP A 231 9.80 21.19 8.20
N GLY A 232 10.35 20.50 7.20
CA GLY A 232 9.71 20.31 5.89
C GLY A 232 9.78 21.54 5.00
N PHE A 233 10.68 22.50 5.28
CA PHE A 233 10.81 23.72 4.50
C PHE A 233 12.07 23.74 3.64
N LEU A 234 11.93 24.24 2.40
CA LEU A 234 12.99 24.89 1.65
C LEU A 234 12.68 26.39 1.58
N GLN A 235 13.55 27.21 2.13
CA GLN A 235 13.39 28.67 2.17
C GLN A 235 14.34 29.31 1.15
N ILE A 236 13.78 29.94 0.12
CA ILE A 236 14.54 30.68 -0.89
C ILE A 236 14.27 32.17 -0.64
N VAL A 237 15.27 32.85 -0.10
CA VAL A 237 15.18 34.27 0.25
C VAL A 237 15.80 35.13 -0.84
N ASP A 238 15.25 36.33 -1.02
CA ASP A 238 15.70 37.31 -2.01
C ASP A 238 15.54 36.76 -3.46
N ALA A 239 14.40 36.12 -3.70
CA ALA A 239 14.00 35.58 -5.00
C ALA A 239 13.44 36.69 -5.92
N PRO A 240 13.93 36.84 -7.17
CA PRO A 240 13.44 37.84 -8.11
C PRO A 240 11.91 37.79 -8.31
N PRO A 241 11.21 38.94 -8.38
CA PRO A 241 9.78 38.93 -8.63
C PRO A 241 9.43 38.36 -10.01
N GLY A 242 8.33 37.61 -10.09
CA GLY A 242 7.82 37.03 -11.34
C GLY A 242 6.43 36.44 -11.15
N ALA A 243 5.50 36.72 -12.07
CA ALA A 243 4.13 36.21 -12.06
C ALA A 243 4.07 34.82 -12.70
N GLU A 244 3.59 33.84 -11.94
CA GLU A 244 3.57 32.41 -12.32
C GLU A 244 4.89 31.94 -12.95
N ALA A 245 6.01 32.43 -12.39
CA ALA A 245 7.34 32.28 -12.98
C ALA A 245 8.11 31.08 -12.39
N TYR A 246 7.73 30.61 -11.21
CA TYR A 246 8.44 29.57 -10.47
C TYR A 246 7.74 28.22 -10.63
N GLU A 247 8.34 27.35 -11.43
CA GLU A 247 7.96 25.96 -11.62
C GLU A 247 8.57 25.13 -10.49
N ILE A 248 7.75 24.38 -9.74
CA ILE A 248 8.20 23.64 -8.56
C ILE A 248 7.74 22.19 -8.67
N ALA A 249 8.67 21.26 -8.49
CA ALA A 249 8.40 19.83 -8.37
C ALA A 249 9.02 19.27 -7.09
N VAL A 250 8.25 18.46 -6.36
CA VAL A 250 8.66 17.86 -5.10
C VAL A 250 8.57 16.34 -5.20
N SER A 251 9.61 15.67 -4.74
CA SER A 251 9.68 14.21 -4.71
C SER A 251 10.51 13.70 -3.54
N LYS A 252 10.35 12.41 -3.23
CA LYS A 252 11.23 11.70 -2.31
C LYS A 252 11.20 10.22 -2.65
N SER A 253 12.34 9.54 -2.56
CA SER A 253 12.41 8.10 -2.85
C SER A 253 11.40 7.30 -2.01
N GLY A 254 10.52 6.54 -2.69
CA GLY A 254 9.44 5.76 -2.08
C GLY A 254 8.16 6.54 -1.78
N TYR A 255 8.11 7.84 -2.07
CA TYR A 255 6.95 8.71 -1.87
C TYR A 255 6.26 9.04 -3.21
N SER A 256 5.02 9.50 -3.15
CA SER A 256 4.35 10.16 -4.28
C SER A 256 5.06 11.47 -4.63
N THR A 257 4.69 12.05 -5.76
CA THR A 257 5.21 13.35 -6.21
C THR A 257 4.10 14.37 -6.32
N GLU A 258 4.47 15.65 -6.23
CA GLU A 258 3.56 16.75 -6.49
C GLU A 258 4.32 17.91 -7.16
N GLN A 259 3.63 18.69 -7.99
CA GLN A 259 4.22 19.78 -8.74
C GLN A 259 3.20 20.88 -9.05
N THR A 260 3.72 22.05 -9.42
CA THR A 260 2.94 23.12 -10.04
C THR A 260 2.74 22.89 -11.53
N TYR A 261 1.71 23.48 -12.13
CA TYR A 261 1.39 23.33 -13.56
C TYR A 261 1.20 24.69 -14.26
N PRO A 262 1.45 24.77 -15.58
CA PRO A 262 1.24 25.99 -16.35
C PRO A 262 -0.25 26.27 -16.58
N THR A 263 -0.67 27.50 -16.30
CA THR A 263 -2.04 27.97 -16.59
C THR A 263 -2.27 28.06 -18.11
N GLY A 264 -3.45 27.64 -18.56
CA GLY A 264 -3.85 27.66 -19.97
C GLY A 264 -3.35 26.49 -20.82
N ALA A 265 -2.72 25.47 -20.21
CA ALA A 265 -2.30 24.27 -20.93
C ALA A 265 -3.50 23.48 -21.50
N PRO A 266 -3.45 22.92 -22.72
CA PRO A 266 -4.60 22.25 -23.33
C PRO A 266 -5.20 21.10 -22.51
N GLY A 267 -4.38 20.35 -21.78
CA GLY A 267 -4.83 19.24 -20.93
C GLY A 267 -5.16 19.63 -19.48
N ASN A 268 -4.79 20.85 -19.07
CA ASN A 268 -5.04 21.38 -17.73
C ASN A 268 -5.11 22.91 -17.78
N PRO A 269 -6.21 23.49 -18.29
CA PRO A 269 -6.29 24.94 -18.53
C PRO A 269 -6.36 25.75 -17.24
N ASN A 270 -6.96 25.21 -16.16
CA ASN A 270 -7.02 25.86 -14.86
C ASN A 270 -6.46 24.92 -13.78
N PRO A 271 -5.14 24.91 -13.57
CA PRO A 271 -4.52 24.03 -12.58
C PRO A 271 -4.94 24.40 -11.16
N THR A 272 -5.15 23.40 -10.30
CA THR A 272 -5.40 23.61 -8.86
C THR A 272 -4.16 24.13 -8.13
N LYS A 273 -2.98 23.96 -8.74
CA LYS A 273 -1.69 24.44 -8.25
C LYS A 273 -0.89 25.04 -9.43
N PRO A 274 -1.14 26.31 -9.79
CA PRO A 274 -0.36 26.99 -10.83
C PRO A 274 1.10 27.20 -10.40
N HIS A 275 1.97 27.55 -11.33
CA HIS A 275 3.33 28.02 -11.01
C HIS A 275 3.29 29.18 -10.01
N ALA A 276 4.28 29.22 -9.11
CA ALA A 276 4.27 30.19 -8.03
C ALA A 276 4.61 31.60 -8.54
N THR A 277 3.95 32.59 -7.96
CA THR A 277 4.23 34.02 -8.17
C THR A 277 5.05 34.54 -7.01
N VAL A 278 6.21 35.13 -7.28
CA VAL A 278 6.97 35.88 -6.27
C VAL A 278 6.75 37.37 -6.51
N ALA A 279 6.34 38.10 -5.47
CA ALA A 279 6.12 39.54 -5.53
C ALA A 279 7.18 40.31 -4.72
N LEU A 280 7.41 41.57 -5.10
CA LEU A 280 8.34 42.48 -4.44
C LEU A 280 8.04 42.58 -2.93
N GLN A 281 9.05 42.31 -2.10
CA GLN A 281 9.01 42.41 -0.63
C GLN A 281 7.89 41.58 0.03
N GLN A 282 7.44 40.51 -0.63
CA GLN A 282 6.43 39.61 -0.08
C GLN A 282 6.97 38.20 0.09
N LEU A 283 6.52 37.54 1.16
CA LEU A 283 6.69 36.11 1.34
C LEU A 283 5.61 35.36 0.55
N THR A 284 6.06 34.54 -0.40
CA THR A 284 5.24 33.55 -1.08
C THR A 284 5.49 32.20 -0.44
N GLN A 285 4.48 31.61 0.18
CA GLN A 285 4.56 30.26 0.71
C GLN A 285 3.64 29.34 -0.08
N ILE A 286 4.18 28.22 -0.57
CA ILE A 286 3.45 27.19 -1.30
C ILE A 286 3.73 25.82 -0.69
N SER A 287 2.69 25.00 -0.56
CA SER A 287 2.78 23.72 0.13
C SER A 287 2.48 22.53 -0.79
N PHE A 288 3.18 21.42 -0.52
CA PHE A 288 3.10 20.16 -1.24
C PHE A 288 2.89 19.01 -0.25
N SER A 289 1.99 18.11 -0.61
CA SER A 289 1.71 16.88 0.12
C SER A 289 2.31 15.69 -0.61
N ILE A 290 3.26 15.00 0.02
CA ILE A 290 3.81 13.73 -0.47
C ILE A 290 3.92 12.73 0.68
N ASP A 291 3.69 11.46 0.40
CA ASP A 291 3.78 10.38 1.38
C ASP A 291 4.17 9.09 0.65
N ARG A 292 4.57 8.08 1.40
CA ARG A 292 4.94 6.77 0.90
C ARG A 292 3.83 6.16 0.05
N THR A 293 4.20 5.71 -1.14
CA THR A 293 3.25 5.06 -2.06
C THR A 293 2.80 3.70 -1.54
N SER A 294 1.63 3.27 -2.01
CA SER A 294 0.96 2.04 -1.65
C SER A 294 0.85 1.08 -2.84
N THR A 295 0.57 -0.18 -2.54
CA THR A 295 0.31 -1.23 -3.51
C THR A 295 -1.13 -1.71 -3.35
N LEU A 296 -1.84 -1.86 -4.46
CA LEU A 296 -3.21 -2.38 -4.50
C LEU A 296 -3.21 -3.74 -5.21
N ASP A 297 -3.53 -4.80 -4.48
CA ASP A 297 -3.60 -6.18 -4.95
C ASP A 297 -5.06 -6.56 -5.20
N ILE A 298 -5.44 -6.57 -6.47
CA ILE A 298 -6.81 -6.79 -6.93
C ILE A 298 -7.01 -8.26 -7.27
N SER A 299 -8.14 -8.83 -6.87
CA SER A 299 -8.59 -10.13 -7.36
C SER A 299 -10.03 -10.10 -7.87
N SER A 300 -10.30 -10.73 -9.00
CA SER A 300 -11.63 -10.91 -9.56
C SER A 300 -12.08 -12.36 -9.35
N VAL A 301 -13.23 -12.54 -8.68
CA VAL A 301 -13.72 -13.84 -8.23
C VAL A 301 -15.23 -13.98 -8.36
N THR A 302 -15.74 -15.22 -8.40
CA THR A 302 -17.16 -15.53 -8.22
C THR A 302 -17.58 -15.39 -6.75
N ASN A 303 -18.88 -15.48 -6.46
CA ASN A 303 -19.43 -15.56 -5.10
C ASN A 303 -19.00 -16.81 -4.31
N THR A 304 -18.46 -17.82 -5.01
CA THR A 304 -17.84 -19.04 -4.45
C THR A 304 -16.31 -19.01 -4.55
N CYS A 305 -15.70 -17.82 -4.59
CA CYS A 305 -14.25 -17.60 -4.62
C CYS A 305 -13.49 -18.27 -5.79
N GLY A 306 -14.17 -18.68 -6.87
CA GLY A 306 -13.51 -19.13 -8.08
C GLY A 306 -12.88 -17.93 -8.79
N PRO A 307 -11.60 -17.98 -9.23
CA PRO A 307 -10.99 -16.88 -9.96
C PRO A 307 -11.68 -16.66 -11.31
N VAL A 308 -11.88 -15.38 -11.67
CA VAL A 308 -12.42 -14.97 -12.98
C VAL A 308 -11.36 -14.13 -13.66
N SER A 309 -10.87 -14.61 -14.81
CA SER A 309 -9.79 -13.98 -15.56
C SER A 309 -10.25 -12.77 -16.37
N SER A 310 -9.31 -11.88 -16.71
CA SER A 310 -9.49 -10.84 -17.75
C SER A 310 -10.65 -9.88 -17.51
N ILE A 311 -10.87 -9.48 -16.24
CA ILE A 311 -11.90 -8.50 -15.89
C ILE A 311 -11.39 -7.08 -16.14
N ASP A 312 -12.11 -6.34 -16.99
CA ASP A 312 -11.81 -4.95 -17.33
C ASP A 312 -12.44 -3.94 -16.36
N PHE A 313 -11.65 -2.99 -15.88
CA PHE A 313 -12.12 -1.88 -15.05
C PHE A 313 -11.24 -0.64 -15.20
N SER A 314 -11.78 0.51 -14.83
CA SER A 314 -11.03 1.76 -14.69
C SER A 314 -10.99 2.19 -13.24
N LEU A 315 -9.83 2.70 -12.81
CA LEU A 315 -9.59 3.18 -11.45
C LEU A 315 -9.18 4.64 -11.51
N SER A 316 -9.84 5.49 -10.74
CA SER A 316 -9.57 6.93 -10.66
C SER A 316 -9.49 7.40 -9.22
N GLY A 317 -8.47 8.20 -8.89
CA GLY A 317 -8.36 8.87 -7.59
C GLY A 317 -9.36 10.02 -7.46
N SER A 318 -9.49 10.60 -6.27
CA SER A 318 -10.32 11.80 -6.04
C SER A 318 -9.54 13.10 -6.18
N LYS A 319 -8.20 13.05 -6.13
CA LYS A 319 -7.33 14.23 -6.25
C LYS A 319 -7.36 14.83 -7.66
N LEU A 320 -7.50 16.15 -7.73
CA LEU A 320 -7.49 16.94 -8.96
C LEU A 320 -6.19 17.74 -9.11
N ILE A 321 -5.65 17.76 -10.33
CA ILE A 321 -4.59 18.70 -10.75
C ILE A 321 -5.13 19.92 -11.48
N GLY A 322 -6.42 19.91 -11.85
CA GLY A 322 -7.11 20.98 -12.56
C GLY A 322 -8.61 20.97 -12.31
N ALA A 323 -9.25 22.13 -12.44
CA ALA A 323 -10.69 22.30 -12.28
C ALA A 323 -11.29 23.07 -13.46
N ASN A 324 -12.57 22.83 -13.77
CA ASN A 324 -13.31 23.50 -14.85
C ASN A 324 -12.63 23.43 -16.24
N PRO A 325 -12.41 22.25 -16.84
CA PRO A 325 -12.92 20.93 -16.43
C PRO A 325 -12.04 20.25 -15.37
N ASP A 326 -12.61 19.29 -14.65
CA ASP A 326 -11.88 18.50 -13.67
C ASP A 326 -10.82 17.63 -14.37
N VAL A 327 -9.58 17.73 -13.89
CA VAL A 327 -8.45 16.93 -14.37
C VAL A 327 -7.93 16.10 -13.21
N LEU A 328 -8.18 14.79 -13.27
CA LEU A 328 -7.78 13.84 -12.24
C LEU A 328 -6.26 13.66 -12.23
N LYS A 329 -5.66 13.59 -11.03
CA LYS A 329 -4.24 13.27 -10.87
C LYS A 329 -3.93 11.83 -11.29
N TYR A 330 -4.82 10.90 -10.97
CA TYR A 330 -4.72 9.50 -11.36
C TYR A 330 -6.03 9.00 -11.99
N SER A 331 -5.92 8.47 -13.20
CA SER A 331 -6.99 7.76 -13.90
C SER A 331 -6.36 6.76 -14.87
N ALA A 332 -6.64 5.48 -14.70
CA ALA A 332 -6.06 4.42 -15.54
C ALA A 332 -7.03 3.24 -15.71
N SER A 333 -7.00 2.64 -16.90
CA SER A 333 -7.69 1.38 -17.18
C SER A 333 -6.80 0.19 -16.86
N HIS A 334 -7.41 -0.87 -16.34
CA HIS A 334 -6.74 -2.09 -15.88
C HIS A 334 -7.53 -3.32 -16.30
N ILE A 335 -6.82 -4.44 -16.41
CA ILE A 335 -7.37 -5.76 -16.67
C ILE A 335 -6.72 -6.76 -15.71
N THR A 336 -7.49 -7.69 -15.15
CA THR A 336 -6.93 -8.80 -14.37
C THR A 336 -6.31 -9.87 -15.26
N ASP A 337 -5.36 -10.64 -14.74
CA ASP A 337 -4.66 -11.68 -15.48
C ASP A 337 -5.48 -12.98 -15.61
N GLY A 338 -4.85 -14.04 -16.17
CA GLY A 338 -5.46 -15.37 -16.32
C GLY A 338 -5.86 -16.06 -15.01
N LEU A 339 -5.36 -15.59 -13.87
CA LEU A 339 -5.71 -16.07 -12.53
C LEU A 339 -6.67 -15.10 -11.81
N GLY A 340 -7.18 -14.10 -12.52
CA GLY A 340 -8.05 -13.07 -11.98
C GLY A 340 -7.32 -12.14 -11.01
N LYS A 341 -6.03 -11.85 -11.22
CA LYS A 341 -5.24 -10.97 -10.33
C LYS A 341 -4.73 -9.72 -11.05
N LYS A 342 -4.54 -8.63 -10.30
CA LYS A 342 -3.87 -7.42 -10.78
C LYS A 342 -3.21 -6.69 -9.62
N THR A 343 -1.90 -6.49 -9.69
CA THR A 343 -1.19 -5.62 -8.74
C THR A 343 -0.94 -4.25 -9.38
N ILE A 344 -1.27 -3.18 -8.66
CA ILE A 344 -0.98 -1.80 -9.04
C ILE A 344 -0.01 -1.22 -8.00
N PHE A 345 1.20 -0.87 -8.45
CA PHE A 345 2.25 -0.30 -7.61
C PHE A 345 2.24 1.23 -7.68
N GLY A 346 2.82 1.87 -6.66
CA GLY A 346 3.11 3.31 -6.71
C GLY A 346 1.87 4.20 -6.58
N LEU A 347 0.77 3.68 -6.03
CA LEU A 347 -0.44 4.46 -5.82
C LEU A 347 -0.25 5.43 -4.66
N GLU A 348 -0.68 6.67 -4.85
CA GLU A 348 -0.74 7.66 -3.77
C GLU A 348 -1.90 7.33 -2.83
N TRP A 349 -1.83 7.78 -1.57
CA TRP A 349 -3.00 7.74 -0.69
C TRP A 349 -4.11 8.60 -1.31
N ASP A 350 -5.28 8.01 -1.46
CA ASP A 350 -6.44 8.66 -2.07
C ASP A 350 -7.69 7.82 -1.79
N THR A 351 -8.85 8.37 -2.13
CA THR A 351 -10.09 7.62 -2.31
C THR A 351 -10.23 7.26 -3.79
N TYR A 352 -10.14 5.97 -4.09
CA TYR A 352 -10.21 5.46 -5.46
C TYR A 352 -11.63 5.00 -5.79
N ASN A 353 -12.17 5.56 -6.87
CA ASN A 353 -13.39 5.10 -7.50
C ASN A 353 -13.04 4.04 -8.54
N LEU A 354 -13.82 2.97 -8.57
CA LEU A 354 -13.77 1.97 -9.61
C LEU A 354 -15.00 2.14 -10.51
N ASN A 355 -14.74 2.24 -11.81
CA ASN A 355 -15.78 2.13 -12.83
C ASN A 355 -15.57 0.82 -13.58
N PHE A 356 -16.55 -0.07 -13.44
CA PHE A 356 -16.51 -1.42 -14.01
C PHE A 356 -16.84 -1.36 -15.50
N THR A 357 -15.94 -1.85 -16.36
CA THR A 357 -16.02 -1.66 -17.81
C THR A 357 -16.08 -2.99 -18.58
N ASP A 358 -16.16 -4.11 -17.88
CA ASP A 358 -16.25 -5.44 -18.48
C ASP A 358 -17.54 -5.60 -19.30
N SER A 359 -17.44 -6.33 -20.41
CA SER A 359 -18.54 -6.54 -21.34
C SER A 359 -19.35 -7.81 -21.05
N SER A 360 -18.75 -8.79 -20.38
CA SER A 360 -19.29 -10.13 -20.17
C SER A 360 -19.77 -10.37 -18.74
N TYR A 361 -19.22 -9.60 -17.80
CA TYR A 361 -19.56 -9.66 -16.39
C TYR A 361 -20.21 -8.36 -15.91
N ASP A 362 -20.90 -8.46 -14.78
CA ASP A 362 -21.34 -7.34 -13.96
C ASP A 362 -20.62 -7.42 -12.61
N LEU A 363 -20.42 -6.26 -11.96
CA LEU A 363 -19.91 -6.21 -10.60
C LEU A 363 -21.03 -6.61 -9.62
N ALA A 364 -20.86 -7.75 -8.96
CA ALA A 364 -21.77 -8.27 -7.94
C ALA A 364 -21.42 -7.80 -6.52
N GLY A 365 -20.25 -7.20 -6.34
CA GLY A 365 -19.87 -6.46 -5.15
C GLY A 365 -18.37 -6.30 -5.04
N ALA A 366 -17.93 -5.57 -4.01
CA ALA A 366 -16.51 -5.36 -3.74
C ALA A 366 -16.17 -5.49 -2.26
N VAL A 367 -14.95 -5.94 -1.96
CA VAL A 367 -14.41 -6.05 -0.60
C VAL A 367 -12.97 -5.53 -0.56
N PRO A 368 -12.66 -4.42 0.15
CA PRO A 368 -13.58 -3.51 0.85
C PRO A 368 -14.62 -2.82 -0.04
N LEU A 369 -15.55 -2.07 0.56
CA LEU A 369 -16.57 -1.32 -0.19
C LEU A 369 -15.97 -0.24 -1.09
N LEU A 370 -16.68 0.06 -2.18
CA LEU A 370 -16.41 1.23 -3.01
C LEU A 370 -17.11 2.50 -2.45
N PRO A 371 -16.51 3.69 -2.62
CA PRO A 371 -15.15 3.91 -3.12
C PRO A 371 -14.08 3.43 -2.10
N LEU A 372 -12.93 3.02 -2.61
CA LEU A 372 -11.86 2.42 -1.81
C LEU A 372 -10.94 3.52 -1.24
N ALA A 373 -10.91 3.68 0.08
CA ALA A 373 -9.89 4.49 0.74
C ALA A 373 -8.57 3.72 0.82
N LEU A 374 -7.50 4.29 0.26
CA LEU A 374 -6.15 3.74 0.31
C LEU A 374 -5.26 4.64 1.18
N ASN A 375 -4.79 4.09 2.29
CA ASN A 375 -3.83 4.76 3.17
C ASN A 375 -2.42 4.76 2.57
N PRO A 376 -1.52 5.67 2.97
CA PRO A 376 -0.11 5.65 2.55
C PRO A 376 0.61 4.39 3.07
N ASN A 377 1.71 4.02 2.41
CA ASN A 377 2.59 2.90 2.80
C ASN A 377 1.85 1.57 3.10
N THR A 378 0.82 1.24 2.33
CA THR A 378 -0.05 0.09 2.59
C THR A 378 -0.08 -0.86 1.40
N GLY A 379 -0.04 -2.17 1.67
CA GLY A 379 -0.48 -3.20 0.71
C GLY A 379 -1.96 -3.51 0.97
N GLN A 380 -2.84 -3.17 0.04
CA GLN A 380 -4.28 -3.33 0.19
C GLN A 380 -4.79 -4.45 -0.72
N ASP A 381 -5.38 -5.49 -0.15
CA ASP A 381 -6.14 -6.48 -0.90
C ASP A 381 -7.50 -5.90 -1.28
N PHE A 382 -7.91 -6.06 -2.54
CA PHE A 382 -9.19 -5.59 -3.04
C PHE A 382 -9.85 -6.65 -3.94
N LYS A 383 -10.98 -7.17 -3.49
CA LYS A 383 -11.71 -8.21 -4.22
C LYS A 383 -12.87 -7.60 -4.98
N LEU A 384 -12.95 -7.93 -6.27
CA LEU A 384 -14.08 -7.71 -7.14
C LEU A 384 -14.84 -9.02 -7.25
N ILE A 385 -16.06 -9.05 -6.73
CA ILE A 385 -16.95 -10.18 -6.88
C ILE A 385 -17.76 -9.91 -8.13
N VAL A 386 -17.68 -10.80 -9.12
CA VAL A 386 -18.29 -10.62 -10.44
C VAL A 386 -19.27 -11.76 -10.73
N ALA A 387 -20.30 -11.45 -11.51
CA ALA A 387 -21.29 -12.41 -11.99
C ALA A 387 -21.46 -12.26 -13.51
N PRO A 388 -21.74 -13.35 -14.25
CA PRO A 388 -22.06 -13.24 -15.67
C PRO A 388 -23.22 -12.28 -15.90
N LYS A 389 -23.13 -11.47 -16.94
CA LYS A 389 -24.13 -10.47 -17.25
C LYS A 389 -25.44 -11.11 -17.71
N VAL A 390 -26.55 -10.71 -17.07
CA VAL A 390 -27.91 -11.20 -17.41
C VAL A 390 -28.88 -10.02 -17.46
N SER A 391 -29.18 -9.54 -18.67
CA SER A 391 -29.98 -8.32 -18.91
C SER A 391 -29.41 -7.10 -18.16
N ASN A 392 -30.24 -6.36 -17.43
CA ASN A 392 -29.83 -5.28 -16.55
C ASN A 392 -29.60 -5.79 -15.13
N GLY A 393 -28.53 -5.31 -14.49
CA GLY A 393 -28.19 -5.59 -13.10
C GLY A 393 -28.29 -4.36 -12.19
N LEU A 394 -28.72 -4.55 -10.94
CA LEU A 394 -28.75 -3.54 -9.88
C LEU A 394 -28.01 -4.06 -8.64
N LEU A 395 -26.84 -3.48 -8.36
CA LEU A 395 -26.10 -3.71 -7.12
C LEU A 395 -26.61 -2.77 -6.03
N VAL A 396 -27.23 -3.33 -4.98
CA VAL A 396 -27.67 -2.56 -3.81
C VAL A 396 -26.65 -2.73 -2.69
N THR A 397 -26.19 -1.62 -2.12
CA THR A 397 -25.30 -1.60 -0.95
C THR A 397 -26.02 -0.97 0.24
N VAL A 398 -26.21 -1.70 1.33
CA VAL A 398 -26.84 -1.24 2.56
C VAL A 398 -25.78 -0.92 3.61
N LYS A 399 -25.82 0.30 4.16
CA LYS A 399 -24.88 0.82 5.15
C LYS A 399 -25.60 1.35 6.39
N ASP A 400 -24.89 1.32 7.51
CA ASP A 400 -25.29 2.06 8.71
C ASP A 400 -25.02 3.55 8.52
N ALA A 401 -26.00 4.39 8.88
CA ALA A 401 -25.92 5.84 8.70
C ALA A 401 -24.80 6.50 9.50
N SER A 402 -24.44 5.96 10.67
CA SER A 402 -23.46 6.58 11.55
C SER A 402 -22.03 6.19 11.22
N THR A 403 -21.78 4.91 10.96
CA THR A 403 -20.45 4.33 10.77
C THR A 403 -20.06 4.21 9.30
N GLN A 404 -21.04 4.31 8.38
CA GLN A 404 -20.87 4.04 6.94
C GLN A 404 -20.38 2.62 6.62
N LEU A 405 -20.40 1.71 7.61
CA LEU A 405 -20.03 0.31 7.44
C LEU A 405 -21.16 -0.48 6.76
N PRO A 406 -20.83 -1.52 5.98
CA PRO A 406 -21.83 -2.40 5.38
C PRO A 406 -22.65 -3.15 6.44
N LEU A 407 -23.95 -3.31 6.21
CA LEU A 407 -24.85 -4.08 7.06
C LEU A 407 -25.23 -5.42 6.43
N SER A 408 -24.65 -6.52 6.91
CA SER A 408 -25.13 -7.88 6.61
C SER A 408 -26.49 -8.16 7.26
N ASP A 409 -27.19 -9.21 6.83
CA ASP A 409 -28.53 -9.62 7.31
C ASP A 409 -29.62 -8.54 7.13
N ALA A 410 -29.46 -7.62 6.17
CA ALA A 410 -30.54 -6.74 5.76
C ALA A 410 -31.34 -7.43 4.66
N ILE A 411 -32.66 -7.47 4.82
CA ILE A 411 -33.61 -8.04 3.87
C ILE A 411 -33.93 -6.95 2.85
N VAL A 412 -33.60 -7.19 1.59
CA VAL A 412 -33.77 -6.27 0.47
C VAL A 412 -34.76 -6.88 -0.52
N ARG A 413 -35.93 -6.25 -0.65
CA ARG A 413 -36.96 -6.63 -1.64
C ARG A 413 -36.97 -5.62 -2.78
N LEU A 414 -36.92 -6.11 -4.01
CA LEU A 414 -37.07 -5.30 -5.22
C LEU A 414 -38.33 -5.76 -5.96
N GLU A 415 -39.28 -4.85 -6.14
CA GLU A 415 -40.60 -5.11 -6.72
C GLU A 415 -40.84 -4.23 -7.96
N GLY A 416 -41.33 -4.83 -9.04
CA GLY A 416 -41.71 -4.20 -10.30
C GLY A 416 -42.84 -4.98 -10.98
N LEU A 417 -43.26 -4.57 -12.19
CA LEU A 417 -44.47 -5.10 -12.86
C LEU A 417 -44.52 -6.64 -13.00
N SER A 418 -43.37 -7.28 -13.17
CA SER A 418 -43.22 -8.74 -13.30
C SER A 418 -41.98 -9.25 -12.57
N TYR A 419 -41.57 -8.56 -11.53
CA TYR A 419 -40.37 -8.87 -10.76
C TYR A 419 -40.67 -8.64 -9.28
N ASP A 420 -40.50 -9.67 -8.47
CA ASP A 420 -40.60 -9.55 -7.02
C ASP A 420 -39.59 -10.53 -6.45
N THR A 421 -38.47 -10.00 -5.94
CA THR A 421 -37.38 -10.82 -5.42
C THR A 421 -36.88 -10.21 -4.14
N THR A 422 -36.67 -11.07 -3.14
CA THR A 422 -36.10 -10.70 -1.85
C THR A 422 -34.76 -11.39 -1.68
N LEU A 423 -33.71 -10.63 -1.38
CA LEU A 423 -32.35 -11.09 -1.12
C LEU A 423 -31.89 -10.57 0.25
N THR A 424 -30.91 -11.27 0.85
CA THR A 424 -30.33 -10.88 2.14
C THR A 424 -28.88 -10.44 1.94
N THR A 425 -28.51 -9.27 2.46
CA THR A 425 -27.15 -8.75 2.33
C THR A 425 -26.12 -9.62 3.06
N GLY A 426 -24.94 -9.75 2.43
CA GLY A 426 -23.85 -10.52 3.00
C GLY A 426 -24.07 -12.04 2.97
N HIS A 427 -25.11 -12.54 2.30
CA HIS A 427 -25.39 -13.96 2.14
C HIS A 427 -25.23 -14.38 0.68
N GLY A 428 -24.31 -15.31 0.42
CA GLY A 428 -24.26 -16.09 -0.81
C GLY A 428 -25.28 -17.21 -0.75
N PHE A 429 -25.60 -17.81 -1.89
CA PHE A 429 -26.45 -18.99 -1.95
C PHE A 429 -25.94 -19.97 -3.01
N ILE A 430 -26.19 -21.26 -2.77
CA ILE A 430 -26.07 -22.32 -3.76
C ILE A 430 -27.41 -23.02 -3.83
N ARG A 431 -27.82 -23.40 -5.05
CA ARG A 431 -29.14 -23.93 -5.36
C ARG A 431 -29.02 -25.08 -6.37
N GLN A 432 -29.79 -26.14 -6.14
CA GLN A 432 -29.99 -27.26 -7.06
C GLN A 432 -31.49 -27.38 -7.37
N THR A 433 -31.80 -27.48 -8.66
CA THR A 433 -33.19 -27.52 -9.19
C THR A 433 -33.47 -28.75 -10.04
N ASP A 434 -32.48 -29.63 -10.23
CA ASP A 434 -32.64 -30.82 -11.04
C ASP A 434 -31.78 -31.96 -10.50
N TRP A 435 -32.29 -33.18 -10.64
CA TRP A 435 -31.66 -34.43 -10.21
C TRP A 435 -31.73 -35.52 -11.31
N SER A 436 -32.32 -35.19 -12.47
CA SER A 436 -32.57 -36.10 -13.58
C SER A 436 -31.31 -36.71 -14.22
N GLY A 437 -30.15 -36.09 -13.99
CA GLY A 437 -28.84 -36.57 -14.43
C GLY A 437 -28.32 -37.80 -13.65
N GLY A 438 -28.96 -38.14 -12.52
CA GLY A 438 -28.70 -39.36 -11.75
C GLY A 438 -27.51 -39.29 -10.79
N ALA A 439 -27.27 -40.42 -10.11
CA ALA A 439 -26.26 -40.59 -9.07
C ALA A 439 -24.81 -40.66 -9.60
N GLY A 440 -23.84 -40.69 -8.68
CA GLY A 440 -22.42 -40.94 -8.96
C GLY A 440 -21.55 -39.69 -9.10
N GLN A 441 -22.06 -38.50 -8.78
CA GLN A 441 -21.30 -37.25 -8.80
C GLN A 441 -20.81 -36.87 -7.40
N ASP A 442 -19.49 -36.87 -7.20
CA ASP A 442 -18.86 -36.53 -5.91
C ASP A 442 -18.93 -35.03 -5.62
N ASP A 443 -18.48 -34.20 -6.56
CA ASP A 443 -18.48 -32.73 -6.48
C ASP A 443 -19.60 -32.12 -7.34
N PHE A 444 -20.27 -31.09 -6.85
CA PHE A 444 -21.34 -30.42 -7.58
C PHE A 444 -20.80 -29.69 -8.83
N ILE A 445 -20.84 -30.38 -9.97
CA ILE A 445 -20.31 -29.90 -11.27
C ILE A 445 -21.44 -29.83 -12.29
N ASP A 446 -22.14 -30.94 -12.51
CA ASP A 446 -23.39 -31.00 -13.26
C ASP A 446 -24.56 -30.75 -12.30
N PRO A 447 -25.30 -29.63 -12.46
CA PRO A 447 -26.41 -29.29 -11.58
C PRO A 447 -27.54 -30.31 -11.57
N ALA A 448 -27.66 -31.17 -12.59
CA ALA A 448 -28.70 -32.20 -12.67
C ALA A 448 -28.29 -33.52 -12.00
N ARG A 449 -27.06 -33.64 -11.47
CA ARG A 449 -26.54 -34.89 -10.87
C ARG A 449 -26.40 -34.79 -9.36
N TYR A 450 -26.35 -35.95 -8.72
CA TYR A 450 -26.18 -36.07 -7.27
C TYR A 450 -25.21 -37.21 -6.91
N PHE A 451 -24.87 -37.35 -5.63
CA PHE A 451 -23.89 -38.32 -5.18
C PHE A 451 -24.45 -39.74 -5.14
N ASP A 452 -25.49 -39.96 -4.35
CA ASP A 452 -26.00 -41.30 -4.05
C ASP A 452 -27.50 -41.29 -3.70
N SER A 453 -28.18 -42.43 -3.84
CA SER A 453 -29.59 -42.63 -3.46
C SER A 453 -29.86 -44.11 -3.21
N ASP A 454 -30.91 -44.44 -2.44
CA ASP A 454 -31.39 -45.83 -2.33
C ASP A 454 -32.08 -46.36 -3.60
N GLY A 455 -32.31 -45.50 -4.59
CA GLY A 455 -32.99 -45.85 -5.83
C GLY A 455 -34.51 -45.89 -5.69
N ASN A 456 -35.08 -45.48 -4.56
CA ASN A 456 -36.53 -45.36 -4.35
C ASN A 456 -37.08 -43.98 -4.68
N ALA A 457 -36.24 -43.05 -5.15
CA ALA A 457 -36.67 -41.78 -5.71
C ALA A 457 -36.88 -41.90 -7.23
N GLU A 458 -37.97 -41.32 -7.72
CA GLU A 458 -38.13 -40.94 -9.13
C GLU A 458 -37.55 -39.54 -9.31
N ILE A 459 -36.76 -39.34 -10.36
CA ILE A 459 -35.90 -38.15 -10.52
C ILE A 459 -36.02 -37.51 -11.91
N ASN A 460 -36.78 -38.13 -12.82
CA ASN A 460 -36.83 -37.71 -14.22
C ASN A 460 -38.24 -37.78 -14.83
N ASP A 461 -39.27 -37.95 -13.99
CA ASP A 461 -40.67 -37.96 -14.41
C ASP A 461 -41.53 -37.12 -13.46
N PRO A 462 -41.55 -35.78 -13.62
CA PRO A 462 -40.80 -34.98 -14.59
C PRO A 462 -39.37 -34.64 -14.14
N ALA A 463 -38.52 -34.24 -15.10
CA ALA A 463 -37.22 -33.64 -14.79
C ALA A 463 -37.38 -32.30 -14.05
N GLY A 464 -36.44 -31.98 -13.17
CA GLY A 464 -36.50 -30.78 -12.32
C GLY A 464 -37.16 -30.98 -10.96
N GLU A 465 -37.58 -32.20 -10.63
CA GLU A 465 -38.02 -32.58 -9.29
C GLU A 465 -37.66 -34.03 -8.96
N PHE A 466 -37.75 -34.39 -7.68
CA PHE A 466 -37.76 -35.78 -7.26
C PHE A 466 -38.85 -36.06 -6.24
N HIS A 467 -39.39 -37.27 -6.29
CA HIS A 467 -40.43 -37.77 -5.41
C HIS A 467 -40.28 -39.28 -5.19
N LEU A 468 -41.09 -39.90 -4.32
CA LEU A 468 -41.07 -41.35 -4.15
C LEU A 468 -41.42 -42.07 -5.46
N ARG A 469 -40.67 -43.10 -5.83
CA ARG A 469 -40.93 -43.92 -7.02
C ARG A 469 -42.25 -44.66 -6.86
N LYS A 470 -42.98 -44.82 -7.96
CA LYS A 470 -44.22 -45.59 -8.02
C LYS A 470 -43.97 -46.97 -8.63
N ILE A 471 -44.34 -48.04 -7.93
CA ILE A 471 -44.25 -49.43 -8.40
C ILE A 471 -45.64 -50.08 -8.29
N PHE A 472 -46.15 -50.66 -9.38
CA PHE A 472 -47.48 -51.30 -9.44
C PHE A 472 -48.61 -50.42 -8.86
N ASP A 473 -48.59 -49.13 -9.20
CA ASP A 473 -49.55 -48.11 -8.74
C ASP A 473 -49.49 -47.70 -7.27
N GLU A 474 -48.49 -48.15 -6.51
CA GLU A 474 -48.23 -47.69 -5.15
C GLU A 474 -46.89 -46.96 -5.06
N TYR A 475 -46.84 -45.86 -4.29
CA TYR A 475 -45.59 -45.19 -3.97
C TYR A 475 -44.77 -46.02 -2.97
N GLU A 476 -43.44 -46.05 -3.18
CA GLU A 476 -42.50 -46.57 -2.19
C GLU A 476 -42.69 -45.85 -0.85
N PRO A 477 -42.60 -46.53 0.30
CA PRO A 477 -42.90 -45.93 1.60
C PRO A 477 -41.86 -44.88 2.04
N SER A 478 -40.61 -44.99 1.56
CA SER A 478 -39.56 -44.01 1.80
C SER A 478 -38.44 -44.06 0.76
N ALA A 479 -37.72 -42.95 0.63
CA ALA A 479 -36.50 -42.83 -0.18
C ALA A 479 -35.48 -41.90 0.48
N TYR A 480 -34.21 -42.03 0.10
CA TYR A 480 -33.19 -41.02 0.38
C TYR A 480 -32.38 -40.64 -0.86
N LEU A 481 -31.92 -39.39 -0.87
CA LEU A 481 -31.01 -38.84 -1.87
C LEU A 481 -29.92 -38.01 -1.18
N ILE A 482 -28.67 -38.19 -1.59
CA ILE A 482 -27.51 -37.44 -1.10
C ILE A 482 -26.99 -36.54 -2.21
N SER A 483 -26.88 -35.25 -1.92
CA SER A 483 -26.33 -34.28 -2.86
C SER A 483 -24.85 -34.54 -3.14
N SER A 484 -24.38 -34.06 -4.30
CA SER A 484 -22.95 -33.85 -4.49
C SER A 484 -22.41 -32.82 -3.48
N ALA A 485 -21.09 -32.79 -3.28
CA ALA A 485 -20.43 -31.83 -2.41
C ALA A 485 -20.46 -30.44 -3.05
N PHE A 486 -21.11 -29.49 -2.37
CA PHE A 486 -21.08 -28.08 -2.72
C PHE A 486 -19.82 -27.43 -2.16
N ASP A 487 -19.18 -26.58 -2.97
CA ASP A 487 -17.96 -25.86 -2.60
C ASP A 487 -18.23 -24.35 -2.53
N THR A 488 -18.10 -23.76 -1.34
CA THR A 488 -18.22 -22.30 -1.13
C THR A 488 -16.93 -21.54 -1.42
N GLY A 489 -15.86 -22.25 -1.81
CA GLY A 489 -14.54 -21.73 -2.20
C GLY A 489 -13.62 -21.30 -1.06
N SER A 490 -14.19 -20.88 0.06
CA SER A 490 -13.48 -20.60 1.31
C SER A 490 -14.26 -21.12 2.51
N ALA A 491 -13.62 -21.15 3.68
CA ALA A 491 -14.31 -21.36 4.95
C ALA A 491 -15.53 -20.43 5.05
N SER A 492 -16.66 -20.99 5.45
CA SER A 492 -17.97 -20.33 5.39
C SER A 492 -18.81 -20.64 6.63
N ASN A 493 -19.80 -19.79 6.89
CA ASN A 493 -20.85 -20.07 7.87
C ASN A 493 -22.14 -20.29 7.11
N PHE A 494 -22.88 -21.34 7.44
CA PHE A 494 -24.11 -21.73 6.75
C PHE A 494 -25.31 -21.27 7.57
N HIS A 495 -26.29 -20.63 6.92
CA HIS A 495 -27.36 -19.90 7.61
C HIS A 495 -28.69 -20.61 7.54
N GLN A 496 -29.27 -20.79 6.35
CA GLN A 496 -30.59 -21.40 6.17
C GLN A 496 -30.52 -22.49 5.11
N ILE A 497 -31.27 -23.57 5.33
CA ILE A 497 -31.60 -24.55 4.29
C ILE A 497 -33.04 -24.31 3.83
N LEU A 498 -33.24 -24.30 2.51
CA LEU A 498 -34.53 -24.08 1.88
C LEU A 498 -34.81 -25.16 0.85
N TRP A 499 -36.09 -25.49 0.69
CA TRP A 499 -36.56 -26.35 -0.40
C TRP A 499 -37.97 -25.98 -0.86
N GLN A 500 -38.31 -26.37 -2.08
CA GLN A 500 -39.65 -26.19 -2.64
C GLN A 500 -40.23 -27.54 -3.10
N PRO A 501 -41.57 -27.74 -3.00
CA PRO A 501 -42.51 -26.89 -2.26
C PRO A 501 -42.30 -26.97 -0.74
N GLN A 502 -42.50 -25.84 -0.04
CA GLN A 502 -42.37 -25.81 1.43
C GLN A 502 -43.44 -26.66 2.13
N SER A 503 -44.66 -26.69 1.57
CA SER A 503 -45.77 -27.51 2.05
C SER A 503 -45.93 -28.77 1.19
N GLN A 504 -46.17 -29.90 1.84
CA GLN A 504 -46.37 -31.19 1.19
C GLN A 504 -47.85 -31.61 1.27
N PRO A 505 -48.32 -32.53 0.40
CA PRO A 505 -49.69 -33.03 0.48
C PRO A 505 -49.98 -33.64 1.86
N PRO A 506 -51.08 -33.27 2.55
CA PRO A 506 -51.35 -33.74 3.90
C PRO A 506 -51.39 -35.27 4.05
N ASP A 507 -51.82 -35.98 3.00
CA ASP A 507 -51.90 -37.45 2.93
C ASP A 507 -50.53 -38.16 3.03
N THR A 508 -49.43 -37.44 2.75
CA THR A 508 -48.07 -37.98 2.90
C THR A 508 -47.66 -38.12 4.37
N GLY A 509 -48.43 -37.55 5.30
CA GLY A 509 -48.16 -37.61 6.73
C GLY A 509 -47.21 -36.52 7.23
N GLN A 510 -46.97 -36.52 8.54
CA GLN A 510 -46.08 -35.54 9.17
C GLN A 510 -44.61 -35.79 8.79
N ASP A 511 -43.84 -34.71 8.63
CA ASP A 511 -42.40 -34.73 8.32
C ASP A 511 -42.11 -35.62 7.09
N SER A 512 -42.95 -35.52 6.05
CA SER A 512 -42.81 -36.29 4.81
C SER A 512 -41.55 -35.93 4.01
N VAL A 513 -40.99 -34.74 4.27
CA VAL A 513 -39.67 -34.30 3.80
C VAL A 513 -38.81 -33.98 5.00
N ARG A 514 -37.60 -34.54 5.04
CA ARG A 514 -36.61 -34.29 6.09
C ARG A 514 -35.22 -34.17 5.49
N PHE A 515 -34.39 -33.31 6.07
CA PHE A 515 -33.00 -33.15 5.66
C PHE A 515 -32.03 -33.39 6.83
N GLN A 516 -30.85 -33.88 6.51
CA GLN A 516 -29.65 -33.78 7.34
C GLN A 516 -28.54 -33.13 6.54
N ILE A 517 -27.66 -32.41 7.22
CA ILE A 517 -26.56 -31.67 6.61
C ILE A 517 -25.24 -32.23 7.12
N ALA A 518 -24.25 -32.31 6.23
CA ALA A 518 -22.89 -32.66 6.57
C ALA A 518 -21.95 -31.60 5.99
N THR A 519 -21.00 -31.13 6.79
CA THR A 519 -19.97 -30.18 6.36
C THR A 519 -18.59 -30.66 6.74
N ASN A 520 -17.57 -30.22 6.00
CA ASN A 520 -16.16 -30.45 6.33
C ASN A 520 -15.25 -29.53 5.51
N ASN A 521 -13.94 -29.68 5.72
CA ASN A 521 -12.88 -28.95 5.02
C ASN A 521 -12.04 -29.82 4.08
N ASN A 522 -12.38 -31.11 3.91
CA ASN A 522 -11.49 -32.08 3.23
C ASN A 522 -12.19 -33.04 2.25
N LYS A 523 -13.52 -32.99 2.12
CA LYS A 523 -14.37 -33.86 1.30
C LYS A 523 -14.31 -35.36 1.63
N MET A 524 -13.72 -35.76 2.77
CA MET A 524 -13.52 -37.18 3.10
C MET A 524 -14.65 -37.76 3.94
N THR A 525 -14.90 -37.19 5.12
CA THR A 525 -15.89 -37.71 6.08
C THR A 525 -17.13 -36.83 6.11
N TRP A 526 -18.29 -37.43 5.85
CA TRP A 526 -19.59 -36.75 5.81
C TRP A 526 -20.47 -37.23 6.96
N ASN A 527 -20.49 -36.48 8.05
CA ASN A 527 -21.37 -36.74 9.19
C ASN A 527 -22.68 -35.98 9.00
N PHE A 528 -23.76 -36.69 8.65
CA PHE A 528 -25.08 -36.11 8.45
C PHE A 528 -25.76 -35.87 9.80
N LEU A 529 -25.99 -34.60 10.12
CA LEU A 529 -26.52 -34.14 11.39
C LEU A 529 -27.79 -33.31 11.15
N GLY A 530 -28.72 -33.39 12.10
CA GLY A 530 -29.94 -32.58 12.10
C GLY A 530 -29.81 -31.29 12.91
N THR A 531 -30.96 -30.76 13.28
CA THR A 531 -31.14 -29.44 13.91
C THR A 531 -30.47 -29.30 15.27
N ASP A 532 -30.34 -30.38 16.04
CA ASP A 532 -29.66 -30.39 17.34
C ASP A 532 -28.17 -30.78 17.25
N GLY A 533 -27.67 -31.02 16.04
CA GLY A 533 -26.31 -31.47 15.79
C GLY A 533 -26.04 -32.94 16.05
N THR A 534 -27.09 -33.77 16.15
CA THR A 534 -26.99 -35.22 16.23
C THR A 534 -27.51 -35.90 14.95
N ALA A 535 -27.10 -37.15 14.73
CA ALA A 535 -27.57 -37.95 13.59
C ALA A 535 -29.04 -38.44 13.74
N ASN A 536 -29.69 -38.17 14.86
CA ASN A 536 -31.06 -38.63 15.15
C ASN A 536 -32.12 -37.56 14.90
N THR A 537 -31.72 -36.31 14.66
CA THR A 537 -32.65 -35.21 14.34
C THR A 537 -32.58 -34.86 12.86
N TYR A 538 -33.52 -34.03 12.42
CA TYR A 538 -33.69 -33.63 11.04
C TYR A 538 -34.12 -32.16 10.98
N TYR A 539 -33.78 -31.51 9.86
CA TYR A 539 -34.43 -30.28 9.43
C TYR A 539 -35.75 -30.67 8.77
N THR A 540 -36.87 -30.16 9.28
CA THR A 540 -38.23 -30.52 8.81
C THR A 540 -39.01 -29.33 8.29
N LEU A 541 -38.44 -28.12 8.40
CA LEU A 541 -39.01 -26.87 7.89
C LEU A 541 -38.12 -26.30 6.78
N ALA A 542 -38.73 -25.91 5.66
CA ALA A 542 -38.05 -25.43 4.44
C ALA A 542 -37.45 -24.02 4.54
N ASP A 543 -37.35 -23.44 5.73
CA ASP A 543 -36.69 -22.16 6.00
C ASP A 543 -36.16 -22.19 7.44
N GLN A 544 -35.32 -23.21 7.70
CA GLN A 544 -34.79 -23.47 9.02
C GLN A 544 -33.30 -23.12 9.08
N ASN A 545 -32.91 -22.47 10.18
CA ASN A 545 -31.51 -22.17 10.42
C ASN A 545 -30.69 -23.46 10.53
N ILE A 546 -29.57 -23.50 9.80
CA ILE A 546 -28.56 -24.55 9.86
C ILE A 546 -27.83 -24.43 11.21
N ASN A 547 -27.60 -25.57 11.87
CA ASN A 547 -26.92 -25.58 13.16
C ASN A 547 -25.50 -25.00 13.03
N SER A 548 -25.12 -24.13 13.96
CA SER A 548 -23.82 -23.44 13.96
C SER A 548 -22.61 -24.35 14.06
N LEU A 549 -22.78 -25.64 14.39
CA LEU A 549 -21.69 -26.63 14.33
C LEU A 549 -21.06 -26.73 12.94
N HIS A 550 -21.81 -26.38 11.90
CA HIS A 550 -21.37 -26.41 10.50
C HIS A 550 -20.52 -25.20 10.11
N ASN A 551 -20.36 -24.20 11.00
CA ASN A 551 -19.63 -22.98 10.73
C ASN A 551 -18.11 -23.20 10.64
N GLY A 552 -17.45 -22.48 9.74
CA GLY A 552 -16.01 -22.57 9.49
C GLY A 552 -15.62 -23.67 8.49
N ASP A 553 -16.56 -24.48 8.02
CA ASP A 553 -16.34 -25.45 6.96
C ASP A 553 -16.51 -24.84 5.56
N ARG A 554 -15.91 -25.49 4.55
CA ARG A 554 -15.95 -25.06 3.14
C ARG A 554 -16.93 -25.88 2.30
N TYR A 555 -17.09 -27.16 2.61
CA TYR A 555 -17.88 -28.05 1.79
C TYR A 555 -19.16 -28.44 2.52
N LEU A 556 -20.26 -28.53 1.79
CA LEU A 556 -21.56 -28.95 2.30
C LEU A 556 -22.15 -30.07 1.45
N ARG A 557 -22.80 -31.03 2.12
CA ARG A 557 -23.76 -31.96 1.51
C ARG A 557 -25.05 -31.94 2.29
N TYR A 558 -26.16 -32.17 1.59
CA TYR A 558 -27.41 -32.53 2.23
C TYR A 558 -27.75 -33.99 1.93
N LYS A 559 -28.47 -34.62 2.85
CA LYS A 559 -29.18 -35.88 2.65
C LYS A 559 -30.66 -35.62 2.85
N ALA A 560 -31.41 -35.76 1.76
CA ALA A 560 -32.86 -35.68 1.74
C ALA A 560 -33.46 -37.05 2.06
N PHE A 561 -34.52 -37.05 2.85
CA PHE A 561 -35.34 -38.21 3.17
C PHE A 561 -36.80 -37.89 2.84
N LEU A 562 -37.41 -38.75 2.03
CA LEU A 562 -38.83 -38.71 1.70
C LEU A 562 -39.54 -39.88 2.37
N GLN A 563 -40.76 -39.65 2.85
CA GLN A 563 -41.64 -40.70 3.35
C GLN A 563 -43.10 -40.37 3.05
N THR A 564 -43.94 -41.40 2.95
CA THR A 564 -45.39 -41.23 2.77
C THR A 564 -46.19 -42.15 3.67
N ALA A 565 -47.30 -41.64 4.22
CA ALA A 565 -48.33 -42.41 4.90
C ALA A 565 -49.42 -42.93 3.94
N SER A 566 -49.29 -42.66 2.64
CA SER A 566 -50.27 -42.99 1.59
C SER A 566 -49.63 -43.79 0.47
N THR A 567 -50.35 -44.75 -0.11
CA THR A 567 -49.90 -45.45 -1.32
C THR A 567 -50.15 -44.65 -2.60
N THR A 568 -50.93 -43.57 -2.54
CA THR A 568 -51.39 -42.79 -3.72
C THR A 568 -50.92 -41.34 -3.74
N TRP A 569 -50.24 -40.88 -2.69
CA TRP A 569 -49.67 -39.54 -2.58
C TRP A 569 -48.18 -39.61 -2.23
N THR A 570 -47.41 -38.67 -2.75
CA THR A 570 -45.95 -38.59 -2.55
C THR A 570 -45.53 -37.16 -2.23
N PRO A 571 -44.57 -36.95 -1.32
CA PRO A 571 -43.91 -35.66 -1.19
C PRO A 571 -43.02 -35.40 -2.41
N THR A 572 -42.84 -34.13 -2.75
CA THR A 572 -42.05 -33.69 -3.92
C THR A 572 -41.01 -32.67 -3.49
N ILE A 573 -39.88 -32.65 -4.18
CA ILE A 573 -38.85 -31.62 -4.06
C ILE A 573 -38.41 -31.18 -5.46
N SER A 574 -38.66 -29.92 -5.78
CA SER A 574 -38.27 -29.27 -7.03
C SER A 574 -37.12 -28.28 -6.84
N ASP A 575 -36.73 -28.01 -5.59
CA ASP A 575 -35.67 -27.08 -5.25
C ASP A 575 -35.00 -27.45 -3.94
N VAL A 576 -33.68 -27.38 -3.87
CA VAL A 576 -32.95 -27.34 -2.61
C VAL A 576 -31.89 -26.25 -2.70
N SER A 577 -31.85 -25.36 -1.71
CA SER A 577 -30.86 -24.30 -1.61
C SER A 577 -30.40 -24.08 -0.18
N PHE A 578 -29.25 -23.44 -0.03
CA PHE A 578 -28.79 -22.97 1.27
C PHE A 578 -28.03 -21.66 1.13
N THR A 579 -28.03 -20.87 2.19
CA THR A 579 -27.32 -19.59 2.28
C THR A 579 -26.07 -19.69 3.12
N PHE A 580 -25.05 -18.89 2.79
CA PHE A 580 -23.78 -18.89 3.50
C PHE A 580 -23.07 -17.53 3.47
N THR A 581 -22.21 -17.25 4.43
CA THR A 581 -21.23 -16.14 4.37
C THR A 581 -19.85 -16.70 4.09
N SER A 582 -19.07 -16.07 3.21
CA SER A 582 -17.69 -16.44 2.90
C SER A 582 -16.82 -15.21 2.63
N SER A 583 -15.53 -15.41 2.37
CA SER A 583 -14.60 -14.33 2.05
C SER A 583 -14.81 -13.67 0.68
N CYS A 584 -15.71 -14.22 -0.14
CA CYS A 584 -16.12 -13.69 -1.45
C CYS A 584 -17.63 -13.42 -1.52
N VAL A 585 -18.30 -13.41 -0.37
CA VAL A 585 -19.64 -12.86 -0.24
C VAL A 585 -19.50 -11.45 0.32
N PRO A 586 -19.81 -10.41 -0.47
CA PRO A 586 -19.55 -9.04 -0.07
C PRO A 586 -20.53 -8.61 1.04
N PRO A 587 -20.05 -8.11 2.19
CA PRO A 587 -20.93 -7.69 3.28
C PRO A 587 -21.75 -6.48 2.84
N GLY A 588 -23.00 -6.41 3.30
CA GLY A 588 -23.89 -5.29 3.01
C GLY A 588 -24.32 -5.13 1.55
N GLN A 589 -23.99 -6.07 0.66
CA GLN A 589 -24.28 -5.95 -0.77
C GLN A 589 -25.16 -7.10 -1.27
N VAL A 590 -26.03 -6.80 -2.24
CA VAL A 590 -26.81 -7.78 -3.03
C VAL A 590 -26.90 -7.33 -4.48
N LEU A 591 -26.77 -8.26 -5.43
CA LEU A 591 -26.97 -8.01 -6.85
C LEU A 591 -28.32 -8.59 -7.30
N PHE A 592 -29.18 -7.75 -7.85
CA PHE A 592 -30.35 -8.15 -8.61
C PHE A 592 -30.00 -8.21 -10.10
N THR A 593 -30.41 -9.26 -10.79
CA THR A 593 -30.17 -9.45 -12.24
C THR A 593 -31.46 -9.79 -12.97
N GLY A 594 -31.41 -9.81 -14.31
CA GLY A 594 -32.58 -10.13 -15.13
C GLY A 594 -33.62 -9.01 -15.16
N LEU A 595 -33.22 -7.77 -14.86
CA LEU A 595 -34.12 -6.64 -14.78
C LEU A 595 -34.46 -6.10 -16.18
N GLY A 596 -35.68 -5.60 -16.33
CA GLY A 596 -36.10 -4.76 -17.45
C GLY A 596 -35.77 -3.30 -17.15
N THR A 597 -35.88 -2.43 -18.16
CA THR A 597 -35.82 -0.98 -17.92
C THR A 597 -37.12 -0.49 -17.32
N GLY A 598 -37.07 0.33 -16.27
CA GLY A 598 -38.25 0.87 -15.62
C GLY A 598 -38.05 1.15 -14.15
N ASP A 599 -39.11 1.58 -13.48
CA ASP A 599 -39.10 1.89 -12.06
C ASP A 599 -39.39 0.64 -11.21
N TYR A 600 -38.63 0.48 -10.15
CA TYR A 600 -38.77 -0.58 -9.17
C TYR A 600 -38.90 0.00 -7.77
N THR A 601 -39.77 -0.58 -6.94
CA THR A 601 -39.85 -0.27 -5.51
C THR A 601 -38.80 -1.09 -4.77
N LEU A 602 -37.81 -0.42 -4.19
CA LEU A 602 -36.79 -1.01 -3.33
C LEU A 602 -37.22 -0.85 -1.88
N THR A 603 -37.32 -1.95 -1.14
CA THR A 603 -37.57 -1.95 0.31
C THR A 603 -36.43 -2.65 1.05
N VAL A 604 -35.89 -2.02 2.08
CA VAL A 604 -34.87 -2.59 2.95
C VAL A 604 -35.39 -2.65 4.38
N SER A 605 -35.25 -3.81 5.01
CA SER A 605 -35.60 -4.00 6.42
C SER A 605 -34.51 -4.79 7.15
N LYS A 606 -34.21 -4.39 8.38
CA LYS A 606 -33.27 -5.09 9.27
C LYS A 606 -33.75 -4.93 10.70
N ALA A 607 -33.72 -6.00 11.49
CA ALA A 607 -34.11 -5.94 12.89
C ALA A 607 -33.24 -4.91 13.65
N GLY A 608 -33.88 -4.00 14.38
CA GLY A 608 -33.21 -2.91 15.10
C GLY A 608 -32.80 -1.73 14.23
N TYR A 609 -33.36 -1.61 13.01
CA TYR A 609 -33.21 -0.45 12.12
C TYR A 609 -34.59 -0.01 11.61
N GLN A 610 -34.71 1.27 11.26
CA GLN A 610 -35.89 1.78 10.56
C GLN A 610 -35.98 1.19 9.14
N PRO A 611 -37.18 0.78 8.68
CA PRO A 611 -37.36 0.32 7.30
C PRO A 611 -37.11 1.46 6.33
N PHE A 612 -36.55 1.14 5.17
CA PHE A 612 -36.30 2.07 4.09
C PHE A 612 -37.09 1.63 2.86
N THR A 613 -37.72 2.58 2.16
CA THR A 613 -38.38 2.34 0.89
C THR A 613 -38.07 3.49 -0.06
N ASP A 614 -37.66 3.17 -1.28
CA ASP A 614 -37.46 4.16 -2.35
C ASP A 614 -37.82 3.58 -3.73
N THR A 615 -37.96 4.44 -4.73
CA THR A 615 -38.13 4.05 -6.12
C THR A 615 -36.80 4.16 -6.85
N VAL A 616 -36.35 3.06 -7.47
CA VAL A 616 -35.11 3.00 -8.27
C VAL A 616 -35.46 2.82 -9.73
N THR A 617 -35.02 3.74 -10.58
CA THR A 617 -35.16 3.64 -12.04
C THR A 617 -34.00 2.87 -12.64
N VAL A 618 -34.29 1.68 -13.20
CA VAL A 618 -33.33 0.87 -13.95
C VAL A 618 -33.26 1.39 -15.38
N SER A 619 -32.12 1.98 -15.77
CA SER A 619 -31.96 2.66 -17.07
C SER A 619 -30.68 2.28 -17.83
N SER A 620 -29.77 1.51 -17.23
CA SER A 620 -28.56 1.01 -17.88
C SER A 620 -28.36 -0.47 -17.62
N SER A 621 -27.44 -1.09 -18.37
CA SER A 621 -27.15 -2.52 -18.26
C SER A 621 -26.64 -2.94 -16.87
N TRP A 622 -26.04 -1.99 -16.14
CA TRP A 622 -25.62 -2.18 -14.76
C TRP A 622 -25.69 -0.85 -14.02
N GLN A 623 -26.15 -0.87 -12.77
CA GLN A 623 -26.23 0.29 -11.88
C GLN A 623 -25.91 -0.13 -10.45
N GLN A 624 -25.39 0.82 -9.67
CA GLN A 624 -25.26 0.68 -8.23
C GLN A 624 -26.20 1.66 -7.51
N TYR A 625 -26.76 1.22 -6.38
CA TYR A 625 -27.62 2.04 -5.54
C TYR A 625 -27.25 1.86 -4.05
N GLY A 626 -26.94 2.97 -3.39
CA GLY A 626 -26.57 2.98 -1.97
C GLY A 626 -27.75 3.28 -1.08
N VAL A 627 -28.03 2.41 -0.11
CA VAL A 627 -29.03 2.59 0.94
C VAL A 627 -28.32 2.86 2.26
N THR A 628 -28.78 3.86 2.99
CA THR A 628 -28.30 4.15 4.34
C THR A 628 -29.46 4.06 5.31
N VAL A 629 -29.37 3.20 6.31
CA VAL A 629 -30.41 3.00 7.33
C VAL A 629 -29.91 3.42 8.70
N SER A 630 -30.82 3.93 9.53
CA SER A 630 -30.54 4.30 10.93
C SER A 630 -31.19 3.29 11.88
N PRO A 631 -30.59 3.01 13.05
CA PRO A 631 -31.18 2.17 14.09
C PRO A 631 -32.59 2.60 14.51
#